data_AF-A0A1W9W5E1-F1
#
_entry.id   AF-A0A1W9W5E1-F1
#
_cell.length_a   1.000
_cell.length_b   1.000
_cell.length_c   1.000
_cell.angle_alpha   90.00
_cell.angle_beta   90.00
_cell.angle_gamma   90.00
#
_symmetry.space_group_name_H-M   'P 1'
#
loop_
_entity.id
_entity.type
_entity.pdbx_description
1 polymer ?
#
loop_
_entity_poly.entity_id
_entity_poly.type
_entity_poly.pdbx_seq_one_letter_code
_entity_poly.pdbx_strand_id
1 'polypeptide(L)'
;MTNGLKKANSLAVAGFLAPFVAAGVLCGLLLIAGDEFKSSRIFIIYQIIIPLILVTGIVLGVKSIPHIQELGDKDYAYSGLFLSIFFLGVFVLSLIYLS
;
A
#
# COMPACT_ATOMS: atom_id res chain seq x y z
N MET A 1 -12.80 -16.22 -31.60
CA MET A 1 -12.67 -15.43 -30.36
C MET A 1 -11.28 -14.85 -30.30
N THR A 2 -11.11 -13.61 -30.77
CA THR A 2 -9.85 -12.88 -30.58
C THR A 2 -9.81 -12.45 -29.11
N ASN A 3 -9.06 -13.18 -28.29
CA ASN A 3 -8.73 -12.76 -26.93
C ASN A 3 -7.80 -11.55 -27.01
N GLY A 4 -8.35 -10.39 -27.37
CA GLY A 4 -7.64 -9.11 -27.22
C GLY A 4 -7.33 -8.91 -25.74
N LEU A 5 -6.07 -8.65 -25.41
CA LEU A 5 -5.62 -8.30 -24.07
C LEU A 5 -6.59 -7.27 -23.48
N LYS A 6 -7.42 -7.69 -22.50
CA LYS A 6 -8.27 -6.76 -21.75
C LYS A 6 -7.35 -5.72 -21.12
N LYS A 7 -7.66 -4.44 -21.34
CA LYS A 7 -6.89 -3.31 -20.80
C LYS A 7 -6.82 -3.47 -19.27
N ALA A 8 -5.61 -3.47 -18.72
CA ALA A 8 -5.43 -3.62 -17.28
C ALA A 8 -6.07 -2.44 -16.53
N ASN A 9 -6.75 -2.74 -15.42
CA ASN A 9 -7.25 -1.73 -14.50
C ASN A 9 -6.07 -1.11 -13.75
N SER A 10 -5.58 0.02 -14.24
CA SER A 10 -4.43 0.72 -13.64
C SER A 10 -4.68 1.10 -12.18
N LEU A 11 -5.94 1.32 -11.78
CA LEU A 11 -6.30 1.61 -10.39
C LEU A 11 -6.09 0.39 -9.49
N ALA A 12 -6.52 -0.80 -9.92
CA ALA A 12 -6.29 -2.01 -9.13
C ALA A 12 -4.82 -2.39 -9.06
N VAL A 13 -4.08 -2.25 -10.17
CA VAL A 13 -2.64 -2.51 -10.18
C VAL A 13 -1.91 -1.52 -9.27
N ALA A 14 -2.24 -0.23 -9.34
CA ALA A 14 -1.63 0.78 -8.46
C ALA A 14 -2.00 0.55 -6.99
N GLY A 15 -3.27 0.23 -6.70
CA GLY A 15 -3.72 -0.13 -5.35
C GLY A 15 -3.05 -1.39 -4.81
N PHE A 16 -2.82 -2.39 -5.66
CA PHE A 16 -2.08 -3.60 -5.34
C PHE A 16 -0.59 -3.33 -5.04
N LEU A 17 0.04 -2.41 -5.77
CA LEU A 17 1.45 -2.08 -5.58
C LEU A 17 1.71 -1.18 -4.35
N ALA A 18 0.72 -0.40 -3.92
CA ALA A 18 0.84 0.53 -2.79
C ALA A 18 1.45 -0.08 -1.50
N PRO A 19 1.00 -1.24 -0.98
CA PRO A 19 1.60 -1.85 0.21
C PRO A 19 3.07 -2.26 0.01
N PHE A 20 3.47 -2.68 -1.19
CA PHE A 20 4.87 -2.98 -1.49
C PHE A 20 5.72 -1.71 -1.56
N VAL A 21 5.17 -0.62 -2.11
CA VAL A 21 5.80 0.70 -2.07
C VAL A 21 5.97 1.17 -0.62
N ALA A 22 4.95 1.01 0.22
CA ALA A 22 5.03 1.34 1.64
C ALA A 22 6.13 0.54 2.35
N ALA A 23 6.23 -0.77 2.08
CA ALA A 23 7.30 -1.60 2.62
C ALA A 23 8.69 -1.16 2.14
N GLY A 24 8.86 -0.90 0.85
CA GLY A 24 10.13 -0.41 0.29
C GLY A 24 10.54 0.94 0.88
N VAL A 25 9.59 1.87 1.04
CA VAL A 25 9.84 3.16 1.70
C VAL A 25 10.26 2.96 3.14
N LEU A 26 9.54 2.11 3.91
CA LEU A 26 9.91 1.79 5.29
C LEU A 26 11.34 1.24 5.37
N CYS A 27 11.71 0.29 4.52
CA CYS A 27 13.08 -0.23 4.45
C CYS A 27 14.11 0.89 4.19
N GLY A 28 13.82 1.80 3.25
CA GLY A 28 14.67 2.97 2.99
C GLY A 28 14.81 3.88 4.22
N LEU A 29 13.70 4.18 4.91
CA LEU A 29 13.73 4.99 6.13
C LEU A 29 14.56 4.34 7.24
N LEU A 30 14.43 3.02 7.42
CA LEU A 30 15.22 2.26 8.40
C LEU A 30 16.71 2.27 8.07
N LEU A 31 17.08 2.10 6.79
CA LEU A 31 18.48 2.16 6.35
C LEU A 31 19.11 3.54 6.54
N ILE A 32 18.35 4.62 6.36
CA ILE A 32 18.83 5.99 6.55
C ILE A 32 19.00 6.30 8.04
N ALA A 33 18.06 5.88 8.88
CA ALA A 33 18.08 6.23 10.30
C ALA A 33 19.03 5.36 11.14
N GLY A 34 19.28 4.12 10.71
CA GLY A 34 20.07 3.15 11.47
C GLY A 34 19.48 2.88 12.86
N ASP A 35 20.34 2.78 13.87
CA ASP A 35 19.96 2.44 15.24
C ASP A 35 19.15 3.55 15.94
N GLU A 36 19.23 4.79 15.46
CA GLU A 36 18.55 5.94 16.07
C GLU A 36 17.14 6.19 15.52
N PHE A 37 16.54 5.22 14.81
CA PHE A 37 15.25 5.37 14.14
C PHE A 37 14.17 6.05 14.99
N LYS A 38 13.96 5.59 16.24
CA LYS A 38 12.94 6.14 17.16
C LYS A 38 13.18 7.60 17.56
N SER A 39 14.43 8.03 17.71
CA SER A 39 14.79 9.40 18.17
C SER A 39 14.95 10.39 17.01
N SER A 40 15.01 9.88 15.78
CA SER A 40 15.28 10.68 14.60
C SER A 40 14.04 11.40 14.06
N ARG A 41 14.25 12.48 13.29
CA ARG A 41 13.18 13.13 12.50
C ARG A 41 12.55 12.19 11.47
N ILE A 42 13.23 11.09 11.13
CA ILE A 42 12.73 10.07 10.22
C ILE A 42 11.53 9.32 10.81
N PHE A 43 11.42 9.23 12.15
CA PHE A 43 10.24 8.65 12.79
C PHE A 43 8.95 9.43 12.48
N ILE A 44 9.00 10.76 12.48
CA ILE A 44 7.87 11.63 12.10
C ILE A 44 7.52 11.43 10.62
N ILE A 45 8.54 11.33 9.76
CA ILE A 45 8.35 11.07 8.32
C ILE A 45 7.68 9.70 8.10
N TYR A 46 8.15 8.67 8.80
CA TYR A 46 7.56 7.33 8.81
C TYR A 46 6.08 7.36 9.22
N GLN A 47 5.76 8.10 10.29
CA GLN A 47 4.39 8.22 10.80
C GLN A 47 3.42 8.86 9.80
N ILE A 48 3.91 9.70 8.89
CA ILE A 48 3.09 10.39 7.91
C ILE A 48 3.05 9.64 6.57
N ILE A 49 4.22 9.25 6.04
CA ILE A 49 4.33 8.72 4.68
C ILE A 49 3.71 7.32 4.57
N ILE A 50 3.94 6.43 5.54
CA ILE A 50 3.43 5.06 5.49
C ILE A 50 1.89 5.01 5.45
N PRO A 51 1.15 5.65 6.37
CA PRO A 51 -0.31 5.62 6.30
C PRO A 51 -0.83 6.36 5.06
N LEU A 52 -0.16 7.41 4.58
CA LEU A 52 -0.56 8.10 3.35
C LEU A 52 -0.51 7.16 2.14
N ILE A 53 0.56 6.38 1.99
CA ILE A 53 0.69 5.40 0.90
C ILE A 53 -0.39 4.33 1.02
N LEU A 54 -0.59 3.76 2.22
CA LEU A 54 -1.55 2.69 2.45
C LEU A 54 -3.00 3.16 2.23
N VAL A 55 -3.36 4.35 2.71
CA VAL A 55 -4.69 4.95 2.46
C VAL A 55 -4.89 5.22 0.97
N THR A 56 -3.85 5.68 0.26
CA THR A 56 -3.91 5.81 -1.20
C THR A 56 -4.18 4.46 -1.87
N GLY A 57 -3.52 3.40 -1.42
CA GLY A 57 -3.77 2.01 -1.87
C GLY A 57 -5.22 1.57 -1.66
N ILE A 58 -5.79 1.84 -0.48
CA ILE A 58 -7.19 1.56 -0.15
C ILE A 58 -8.13 2.33 -1.08
N VAL A 59 -7.91 3.64 -1.26
CA VAL A 59 -8.74 4.48 -2.14
C VAL A 59 -8.71 3.97 -3.59
N LEU A 60 -7.54 3.61 -4.09
CA LEU A 60 -7.40 3.06 -5.45
C LEU A 60 -8.07 1.69 -5.60
N GLY A 61 -7.93 0.81 -4.60
CA GLY A 61 -8.60 -0.49 -4.57
C GLY A 61 -10.13 -0.37 -4.49
N VAL A 62 -10.66 0.56 -3.69
CA VAL A 62 -12.11 0.80 -3.64
C VAL A 62 -12.62 1.37 -4.97
N LYS A 63 -11.90 2.31 -5.57
CA LYS A 63 -12.25 2.87 -6.88
C LYS A 63 -12.15 1.86 -8.02
N SER A 64 -11.36 0.79 -7.86
CA SER A 64 -11.21 -0.22 -8.90
C SER A 64 -12.34 -1.26 -8.88
N ILE A 65 -13.03 -1.46 -7.75
CA ILE A 65 -14.11 -2.47 -7.59
C ILE A 65 -15.21 -2.38 -8.66
N PRO A 66 -15.76 -1.20 -8.99
CA PRO A 66 -16.80 -1.08 -10.03
C PRO A 66 -16.35 -1.55 -11.41
N HIS A 67 -15.04 -1.53 -11.69
CA HIS A 67 -14.48 -1.86 -13.00
C HIS A 67 -14.09 -3.34 -13.14
N ILE A 68 -14.21 -4.15 -12.07
CA ILE A 68 -13.80 -5.56 -12.06
C ILE A 68 -14.55 -6.38 -13.11
N GLN A 69 -15.85 -6.13 -13.31
CA GLN A 69 -16.67 -6.89 -14.27
C GLN A 69 -16.18 -6.69 -15.71
N GLU A 70 -15.71 -5.48 -16.03
CA GLU A 70 -15.27 -5.11 -17.37
C GLU A 70 -13.82 -5.55 -17.61
N LEU A 71 -12.93 -5.27 -16.65
CA LEU A 71 -11.47 -5.38 -16.82
C LEU A 71 -10.87 -6.69 -16.27
N GLY A 72 -11.60 -7.45 -15.46
CA GLY A 72 -11.21 -8.80 -15.04
C GLY A 72 -10.05 -8.87 -14.04
N ASP A 73 -9.84 -7.81 -13.26
CA ASP A 73 -8.71 -7.57 -12.35
C ASP A 73 -9.04 -7.84 -10.88
N LYS A 74 -9.99 -8.76 -10.64
CA LYS A 74 -10.53 -9.09 -9.32
C LYS A 74 -9.44 -9.34 -8.27
N ASP A 75 -8.42 -10.11 -8.64
CA ASP A 75 -7.36 -10.53 -7.71
C ASP A 75 -6.49 -9.35 -7.30
N TYR A 76 -6.19 -8.42 -8.22
CA TYR A 76 -5.45 -7.20 -7.90
C TYR A 76 -6.26 -6.28 -6.98
N ALA A 77 -7.54 -6.07 -7.29
CA ALA A 77 -8.40 -5.20 -6.51
C ALA A 77 -8.57 -5.69 -5.06
N TYR A 78 -8.96 -6.95 -4.87
CA TYR A 78 -9.21 -7.49 -3.53
C TYR A 78 -7.92 -7.75 -2.75
N SER A 79 -6.88 -8.30 -3.39
CA SER A 79 -5.61 -8.56 -2.69
C SER A 79 -4.92 -7.24 -2.30
N GLY A 80 -4.95 -6.24 -3.19
CA GLY A 80 -4.39 -4.91 -2.90
C GLY A 80 -5.12 -4.20 -1.77
N LEU A 81 -6.46 -4.24 -1.78
CA LEU A 81 -7.28 -3.68 -0.72
C LEU A 81 -7.02 -4.38 0.62
N PHE A 82 -7.04 -5.72 0.64
CA PHE A 82 -6.76 -6.50 1.84
C PHE A 82 -5.37 -6.20 2.39
N LEU A 83 -4.34 -6.22 1.53
CA LEU A 83 -2.95 -6.02 1.95
C LEU A 83 -2.73 -4.60 2.48
N SER A 84 -3.36 -3.59 1.89
CA SER A 84 -3.28 -2.22 2.37
C SER A 84 -3.92 -2.05 3.75
N ILE A 85 -5.10 -2.65 3.98
CA ILE A 85 -5.78 -2.65 5.29
C ILE A 85 -4.95 -3.42 6.32
N PHE A 86 -4.46 -4.60 5.95
CA PHE A 86 -3.63 -5.44 6.82
C PHE A 86 -2.36 -4.70 7.26
N PHE A 87 -1.63 -4.10 6.32
CA PHE A 87 -0.42 -3.32 6.64
C PHE A 87 -0.74 -2.05 7.43
N LEU A 88 -1.91 -1.44 7.26
CA LEU A 88 -2.34 -0.32 8.10
C LEU A 88 -2.56 -0.78 9.55
N GLY A 89 -3.15 -1.96 9.76
CA GLY A 89 -3.25 -2.60 11.07
C GLY A 89 -1.88 -2.89 11.69
N VAL A 90 -0.97 -3.49 10.91
CA VAL A 90 0.42 -3.73 11.34
C VAL A 90 1.13 -2.42 11.69
N PHE A 91 0.94 -1.36 10.89
CA PHE A 91 1.49 -0.04 11.16
C PHE A 91 0.99 0.52 12.50
N VAL A 92 -0.33 0.48 12.77
CA VAL A 92 -0.88 0.91 14.06
C VAL A 92 -0.30 0.10 15.22
N LEU A 93 -0.20 -1.22 15.10
CA LEU A 93 0.43 -2.07 16.12
C LEU A 93 1.90 -1.71 16.34
N SER A 94 2.63 -1.40 15.27
CA SER A 94 4.03 -0.99 15.37
C SER A 94 4.19 0.36 16.05
N LEU A 95 3.24 1.29 15.89
CA LEU A 95 3.24 2.55 16.65
C LEU A 95 3.07 2.31 18.14
N ILE A 96 2.22 1.35 18.54
CA ILE A 96 2.04 0.98 19.96
C ILE A 96 3.33 0.36 20.50
N TYR A 97 3.98 -0.52 19.74
CA TYR A 97 5.22 -1.16 20.14
C TYR A 97 6.41 -0.19 20.22
N LEU A 98 6.48 0.77 19.30
CA LEU A 98 7.56 1.76 19.21
C LEU A 98 7.30 3.01 20.06
N SER A 99 6.12 3.19 20.64
CA SER A 99 5.82 4.28 21.57
C SER A 99 6.65 4.17 22.84
#